data_AF-A0AAP5IA55-F1
#
_entry.id   AF-A0AAP5IA55-F1
#
_cell.length_a   1.000
_cell.length_b   1.000
_cell.length_c   1.000
_cell.angle_alpha   90.00
_cell.angle_beta   90.00
_cell.angle_gamma   90.00
#
_symmetry.space_group_name_H-M   'P 1'
#
loop_
_entity.id
_entity.type
_entity.pdbx_description
1 polymer ?
#
loop_
_entity_poly.entity_id
_entity_poly.type
_entity_poly.pdbx_seq_one_letter_code
_entity_poly.pdbx_strand_id
1 'polypeptide(L)'
;MFSSNFSTLMVGKGQQDEELEKIAAQGWPQMNTLLTADPPQHERFRSLVNKAFTSSRVNKMQDLIEQIADELIDSFIDNGKCEFVSEFAVPLPLKVIAQQLGVPLADLPKFKQWSDAFIAQLGHQLSREEEIECAKNVVAFQHYFHGVIESRRKQPQDDLITDLVEAEVAFERPLDTAELLSIIQQILVAGNETVTSAIAGGMLFLVKNPEQMKLVQKDFSHIGNLVEEVLRMESPTAGMWRVVTQDTKLGEAFPTSK
;
A
#
# COMPACT_ATOMS: atom_id res chain seq x y z
N MET A 1 15.19 8.40 -19.69
CA MET A 1 14.70 9.79 -19.68
C MET A 1 14.02 10.13 -18.36
N PHE A 2 13.05 9.34 -17.90
CA PHE A 2 12.41 9.52 -16.60
C PHE A 2 12.69 8.30 -15.73
N SER A 3 13.14 8.53 -14.50
CA SER A 3 13.42 7.50 -13.51
C SER A 3 12.31 7.47 -12.46
N SER A 4 11.92 6.26 -12.06
CA SER A 4 11.05 6.01 -10.91
C SER A 4 11.81 6.04 -9.58
N ASN A 5 13.15 6.13 -9.60
CA ASN A 5 13.96 6.28 -8.40
C ASN A 5 13.88 7.73 -7.88
N PHE A 6 12.75 8.05 -7.25
CA PHE A 6 12.54 9.32 -6.57
C PHE A 6 12.83 9.24 -5.06
N SER A 7 13.38 8.13 -4.56
CA SER A 7 13.70 8.00 -3.13
C SER A 7 14.73 9.03 -2.65
N THR A 8 15.62 9.47 -3.53
CA THR A 8 16.55 10.58 -3.28
C THR A 8 15.90 11.95 -3.16
N LEU A 9 14.65 12.11 -3.64
CA LEU A 9 13.84 13.31 -3.45
C LEU A 9 13.04 13.26 -2.14
N MET A 10 12.72 12.04 -1.67
CA MET A 10 11.96 11.80 -0.43
C MET A 10 12.85 11.88 0.81
N VAL A 11 14.12 11.47 0.69
CA VAL A 11 15.14 11.82 1.67
C VAL A 11 15.38 13.31 1.52
N GLY A 12 14.74 14.12 2.36
CA GLY A 12 14.97 15.57 2.39
C GLY A 12 16.47 15.87 2.42
N LYS A 13 16.85 17.12 2.11
CA LYS A 13 18.23 17.62 2.25
C LYS A 13 18.75 17.64 3.71
N GLY A 14 18.26 16.73 4.56
CA GLY A 14 18.83 16.39 5.85
C GLY A 14 20.13 15.63 5.63
N GLN A 15 21.22 16.32 5.95
CA GLN A 15 22.53 15.77 6.18
C GLN A 15 22.42 14.51 7.06
N GLN A 16 23.29 13.53 6.80
CA GLN A 16 23.61 12.37 7.65
C GLN A 16 23.21 12.59 9.12
N ASP A 17 22.00 12.17 9.44
CA ASP A 17 21.46 12.30 10.78
C ASP A 17 21.87 11.05 11.54
N GLU A 18 22.94 11.17 12.32
CA GLU A 18 23.57 10.03 12.98
C GLU A 18 22.60 9.27 13.90
N GLU A 19 21.59 9.95 14.47
CA GLU A 19 20.58 9.30 15.31
C GLU A 19 19.58 8.50 14.47
N LEU A 20 19.07 9.06 13.38
CA LEU A 20 18.20 8.32 12.46
C LEU A 20 18.95 7.17 11.79
N GLU A 21 20.22 7.35 11.43
CA GLU A 21 21.09 6.29 10.91
C GLU A 21 21.29 5.18 11.94
N LYS A 22 21.50 5.49 13.22
CA LYS A 22 21.59 4.50 14.30
C LYS A 22 20.29 3.73 14.51
N ILE A 23 19.14 4.38 14.33
CA ILE A 23 17.84 3.69 14.39
C ILE A 23 17.71 2.77 13.17
N ALA A 24 17.90 3.29 11.96
CA ALA A 24 17.79 2.52 10.72
C ALA A 24 18.75 1.32 10.68
N ALA A 25 19.96 1.46 11.24
CA ALA A 25 20.95 0.39 11.33
C ALA A 25 20.52 -0.80 12.22
N GLN A 26 19.46 -0.66 13.03
CA GLN A 26 18.88 -1.76 13.79
C GLN A 26 17.98 -2.66 12.93
N GLY A 27 17.68 -2.25 11.69
CA GLY A 27 16.82 -2.95 10.76
C GLY A 27 17.55 -3.44 9.51
N TRP A 28 16.82 -3.46 8.39
CA TRP A 28 17.33 -3.84 7.07
C TRP A 28 17.38 -2.62 6.14
N PRO A 29 18.32 -2.59 5.18
CA PRO A 29 18.38 -1.50 4.21
C PRO A 29 17.10 -1.44 3.37
N GLN A 30 16.60 -0.23 3.14
CA GLN A 30 15.49 0.00 2.23
C GLN A 30 15.94 -0.25 0.79
N MET A 31 15.20 -1.10 0.07
CA MET A 31 15.50 -1.41 -1.33
C MET A 31 14.56 -0.64 -2.27
N ASN A 32 15.12 -0.10 -3.35
CA ASN A 32 14.30 0.41 -4.45
C ASN A 32 13.67 -0.78 -5.18
N THR A 33 12.40 -1.04 -4.89
CA THR A 33 11.59 -2.10 -5.49
C THR A 33 10.39 -1.49 -6.21
N LEU A 34 9.66 -2.30 -6.99
CA LEU A 34 8.40 -1.94 -7.68
C LEU A 34 8.26 -0.43 -7.99
N LEU A 35 7.50 0.33 -7.18
CA LEU A 35 7.19 1.74 -7.43
C LEU A 35 8.43 2.63 -7.63
N THR A 36 9.52 2.35 -6.92
CA THR A 36 10.75 3.16 -6.90
C THR A 36 11.90 2.56 -7.72
N ALA A 37 11.66 1.47 -8.45
CA ALA A 37 12.64 0.82 -9.29
C ALA A 37 12.47 1.19 -10.78
N ASP A 38 13.59 1.27 -11.50
CA ASP A 38 13.61 1.34 -12.96
C ASP A 38 13.84 -0.06 -13.58
N PRO A 39 13.49 -0.26 -14.87
CA PRO A 39 13.92 -1.44 -15.61
C PRO A 39 15.46 -1.57 -15.64
N PRO A 40 16.03 -2.79 -15.60
CA PRO A 40 15.32 -4.08 -15.60
C PRO A 40 14.85 -4.54 -14.21
N GLN A 41 15.31 -3.90 -13.13
CA GLN A 41 15.02 -4.33 -11.76
C GLN A 41 13.52 -4.27 -11.44
N HIS A 42 12.81 -3.26 -11.96
CA HIS A 42 11.35 -3.18 -11.86
C HIS A 42 10.67 -4.41 -12.46
N GLU A 43 11.09 -4.85 -13.64
CA GLU A 43 10.49 -6.00 -14.33
C GLU A 43 10.71 -7.28 -13.53
N ARG A 44 11.92 -7.47 -12.99
CA ARG A 44 12.24 -8.57 -12.08
C ARG A 44 11.28 -8.59 -10.89
N PHE A 45 11.21 -7.50 -10.11
CA PHE A 45 10.34 -7.46 -8.93
C PHE A 45 8.87 -7.65 -9.28
N ARG A 46 8.40 -6.99 -10.34
CA ARG A 46 7.02 -7.11 -10.82
C ARG A 46 6.70 -8.55 -11.23
N SER A 47 7.63 -9.25 -11.88
CA SER A 47 7.44 -10.64 -12.31
C SER A 47 7.29 -11.60 -11.12
N LEU A 48 8.04 -11.38 -10.03
CA LEU A 48 7.96 -12.16 -8.80
C LEU A 48 6.65 -11.86 -8.04
N VAL A 49 6.33 -10.59 -7.87
CA VAL A 49 5.14 -10.14 -7.12
C VAL A 49 3.83 -10.50 -7.84
N ASN A 50 3.78 -10.46 -9.17
CA ASN A 50 2.58 -10.82 -9.94
C ASN A 50 2.10 -12.26 -9.69
N LYS A 51 2.99 -13.17 -9.24
CA LYS A 51 2.60 -14.54 -8.86
C LYS A 51 1.71 -14.56 -7.62
N ALA A 52 1.85 -13.57 -6.76
CA ALA A 52 1.09 -13.42 -5.53
C ALA A 52 -0.26 -12.69 -5.76
N PHE A 53 -0.40 -11.96 -6.89
CA PHE A 53 -1.60 -11.18 -7.27
C PHE A 53 -2.29 -11.70 -8.54
N THR A 54 -2.34 -13.02 -8.73
CA THR A 54 -3.06 -13.61 -9.88
C THR A 54 -4.57 -13.40 -9.75
N SER A 55 -5.30 -13.40 -10.88
CA SER A 55 -6.77 -13.33 -10.86
C SER A 55 -7.40 -14.43 -10.01
N SER A 56 -6.81 -15.63 -9.99
CA SER A 56 -7.29 -16.71 -9.13
C SER A 56 -7.09 -16.39 -7.64
N ARG A 57 -5.96 -15.78 -7.26
CA ARG A 57 -5.70 -15.34 -5.87
C ARG A 57 -6.69 -14.25 -5.46
N VAL A 58 -6.88 -13.25 -6.30
CA VAL A 58 -7.81 -12.14 -6.04
C VAL A 58 -9.25 -12.64 -5.92
N ASN A 59 -9.70 -13.51 -6.82
CA ASN A 59 -11.08 -14.05 -6.76
C ASN A 59 -11.34 -14.89 -5.51
N LYS A 60 -10.33 -15.58 -4.96
CA LYS A 60 -10.45 -16.31 -3.68
C LYS A 60 -10.66 -15.38 -2.48
N MET A 61 -10.37 -14.09 -2.61
CA MET A 61 -10.57 -13.12 -1.53
C MET A 61 -12.01 -12.61 -1.46
N GLN A 62 -12.88 -12.95 -2.44
CA GLN A 62 -14.24 -12.43 -2.48
C GLN A 62 -15.02 -12.74 -1.19
N ASP A 63 -15.08 -14.01 -0.79
CA ASP A 63 -15.80 -14.43 0.42
C ASP A 63 -15.28 -13.73 1.68
N LEU A 64 -13.95 -13.53 1.78
CA LEU A 64 -13.31 -12.81 2.88
C LEU A 64 -13.69 -11.33 2.89
N ILE A 65 -13.68 -10.67 1.73
CA ILE A 65 -14.03 -9.25 1.60
C ILE A 65 -15.52 -9.04 1.94
N GLU A 66 -16.39 -9.92 1.46
CA GLU A 66 -17.83 -9.91 1.79
C GLU A 66 -18.04 -10.08 3.29
N GLN A 67 -17.41 -11.07 3.91
CA GLN A 67 -17.49 -11.27 5.36
C GLN A 67 -17.03 -10.04 6.14
N ILE A 68 -15.89 -9.45 5.78
CA ILE A 68 -15.38 -8.26 6.47
C ILE A 68 -16.33 -7.07 6.28
N ALA A 69 -16.89 -6.88 5.08
CA ALA A 69 -17.85 -5.81 4.81
C ALA A 69 -19.12 -5.98 5.64
N ASP A 70 -19.67 -7.19 5.71
CA ASP A 70 -20.86 -7.51 6.51
C ASP A 70 -20.60 -7.25 8.00
N GLU A 71 -19.48 -7.73 8.55
CA GLU A 71 -19.09 -7.49 9.96
C GLU A 71 -18.97 -6.00 10.29
N LEU A 72 -18.46 -5.19 9.36
CA LEU A 72 -18.35 -3.74 9.54
C LEU A 72 -19.74 -3.10 9.51
N ILE A 73 -20.61 -3.49 8.58
CA ILE A 73 -21.97 -2.96 8.47
C ILE A 73 -22.80 -3.32 9.72
N ASP A 74 -22.72 -4.57 10.17
CA ASP A 74 -23.42 -5.06 11.37
C ASP A 74 -23.04 -4.26 12.63
N SER A 75 -21.84 -3.69 12.67
CA SER A 75 -21.40 -2.89 13.83
C SER A 75 -22.16 -1.57 14.01
N PHE A 76 -22.79 -1.04 12.96
CA PHE A 76 -23.48 0.26 13.00
C PHE A 76 -24.90 0.25 12.42
N ILE A 77 -25.36 -0.83 11.79
CA ILE A 77 -26.66 -0.87 11.10
C ILE A 77 -27.84 -0.55 12.02
N ASP A 78 -27.81 -1.04 13.26
CA ASP A 78 -28.86 -0.80 14.27
C ASP A 78 -28.90 0.65 14.79
N ASN A 79 -27.81 1.41 14.62
CA ASN A 79 -27.75 2.81 15.03
C ASN A 79 -28.47 3.75 14.04
N GLY A 80 -28.75 3.27 12.82
CA GLY A 80 -29.36 4.05 11.74
C GLY A 80 -28.49 5.19 11.19
N LYS A 81 -27.23 5.30 11.64
CA LYS A 81 -26.23 6.29 11.23
C LYS A 81 -24.82 5.78 11.54
N CYS A 82 -23.83 6.26 10.79
CA CYS A 82 -22.41 6.01 11.04
C CYS A 82 -21.56 7.19 10.54
N GLU A 83 -20.35 7.31 11.07
CA GLU A 83 -19.24 8.01 10.44
C GLU A 83 -18.56 7.03 9.47
N PHE A 84 -18.97 7.08 8.20
CA PHE A 84 -18.61 6.07 7.19
C PHE A 84 -17.10 5.90 6.97
N VAL A 85 -16.30 6.96 7.17
CA VAL A 85 -14.86 6.87 6.92
C VAL A 85 -14.17 6.00 7.97
N SER A 86 -14.32 6.34 9.25
CA SER A 86 -13.69 5.63 10.36
C SER A 86 -14.38 4.30 10.69
N GLU A 87 -15.68 4.18 10.44
CA GLU A 87 -16.44 2.95 10.76
C GLU A 87 -16.44 1.93 9.60
N PHE A 88 -16.20 2.32 8.34
CA PHE A 88 -16.21 1.40 7.18
C PHE A 88 -15.04 1.55 6.21
N ALA A 89 -14.81 2.75 5.67
CA ALA A 89 -13.86 2.95 4.56
C ALA A 89 -12.39 2.70 4.96
N VAL A 90 -12.00 3.07 6.18
CA VAL A 90 -10.65 2.81 6.73
C VAL A 90 -10.50 1.35 7.19
N PRO A 91 -11.43 0.76 7.98
CA PRO A 91 -11.24 -0.60 8.49
C PRO A 91 -11.25 -1.69 7.41
N LEU A 92 -12.05 -1.55 6.35
CA LEU A 92 -12.19 -2.58 5.31
C LEU A 92 -10.86 -2.96 4.64
N PRO A 93 -10.15 -2.04 3.96
CA PRO A 93 -8.88 -2.38 3.31
C PRO A 93 -7.81 -2.82 4.32
N LEU A 94 -7.78 -2.23 5.51
CA LEU A 94 -6.81 -2.59 6.55
C LEU A 94 -6.98 -4.04 7.03
N LYS A 95 -8.23 -4.47 7.27
CA LYS A 95 -8.56 -5.86 7.63
C LYS A 95 -8.23 -6.82 6.49
N VAL A 96 -8.55 -6.44 5.25
CA VAL A 96 -8.29 -7.27 4.06
C VAL A 96 -6.78 -7.49 3.87
N ILE A 97 -5.96 -6.44 3.95
CA ILE A 97 -4.50 -6.59 3.76
C ILE A 97 -3.86 -7.35 4.92
N ALA A 98 -4.33 -7.17 6.16
CA ALA A 98 -3.83 -7.92 7.30
C ALA A 98 -4.07 -9.43 7.12
N GLN A 99 -5.26 -9.82 6.69
CA GLN A 99 -5.59 -11.22 6.37
C GLN A 99 -4.74 -11.74 5.21
N GLN A 100 -4.59 -10.95 4.14
CA GLN A 100 -3.77 -11.32 3.00
C GLN A 100 -2.30 -11.55 3.37
N LEU A 101 -1.76 -10.75 4.30
CA LEU A 101 -0.41 -10.90 4.84
C LEU A 101 -0.28 -12.01 5.91
N GLY A 102 -1.37 -12.71 6.23
CA GLY A 102 -1.37 -13.84 7.16
C GLY A 102 -1.10 -13.43 8.61
N VAL A 103 -1.49 -12.21 8.99
CA VAL A 103 -1.21 -11.65 10.32
C VAL A 103 -2.47 -11.61 11.19
N PRO A 104 -2.36 -11.75 12.52
CA PRO A 104 -3.52 -11.73 13.40
C PRO A 104 -4.23 -10.36 13.38
N LEU A 105 -5.56 -10.35 13.34
CA LEU A 105 -6.34 -9.11 13.43
C LEU A 105 -6.08 -8.33 14.73
N ALA A 106 -5.61 -9.00 15.80
CA ALA A 106 -5.19 -8.34 17.03
C ALA A 106 -4.00 -7.39 16.85
N ASP A 107 -3.21 -7.56 15.78
CA ASP A 107 -2.08 -6.69 15.44
C ASP A 107 -2.47 -5.49 14.54
N LEU A 108 -3.73 -5.35 14.14
CA LEU A 108 -4.20 -4.22 13.31
C LEU A 108 -3.79 -2.83 13.82
N PRO A 109 -3.79 -2.54 15.15
CA PRO A 109 -3.30 -1.25 15.63
C PRO A 109 -1.84 -0.97 15.27
N LYS A 110 -0.97 -1.99 15.25
CA LYS A 110 0.42 -1.88 14.82
C LYS A 110 0.50 -1.59 13.33
N PHE A 111 -0.33 -2.26 12.53
CA PHE A 111 -0.37 -2.09 11.07
C PHE A 111 -0.76 -0.67 10.69
N LYS A 112 -1.78 -0.13 11.36
CA LYS A 112 -2.16 1.27 11.19
C LYS A 112 -0.99 2.19 11.55
N GLN A 113 -0.37 1.98 12.71
CA GLN A 113 0.78 2.79 13.15
C GLN A 113 1.95 2.76 12.14
N TRP A 114 2.28 1.59 11.60
CA TRP A 114 3.34 1.46 10.59
C TRP A 114 2.96 2.11 9.26
N SER A 115 1.71 1.92 8.81
CA SER A 115 1.19 2.57 7.60
C SER A 115 1.28 4.10 7.74
N ASP A 116 0.75 4.65 8.82
CA ASP A 116 0.79 6.09 9.11
C ASP A 116 2.23 6.62 9.11
N ALA A 117 3.19 5.88 9.69
CA ALA A 117 4.61 6.25 9.69
C ALA A 117 5.23 6.28 8.28
N PHE A 118 4.84 5.36 7.39
CA PHE A 118 5.31 5.37 6.01
C PHE A 118 4.73 6.53 5.20
N ILE A 119 3.45 6.85 5.40
CA ILE A 119 2.80 7.98 4.72
C ILE A 119 3.33 9.33 5.22
N ALA A 120 3.59 9.44 6.53
CA ALA A 120 4.21 10.62 7.13
C ALA A 120 5.52 11.01 6.40
N GLN A 121 6.32 10.02 6.02
CA GLN A 121 7.57 10.21 5.27
C GLN A 121 7.36 10.63 3.81
N LEU A 122 6.16 10.46 3.24
CA LEU A 122 5.88 10.73 1.83
C LEU A 122 5.44 12.17 1.52
N GLY A 123 5.21 13.03 2.52
CA GLY A 123 4.70 14.37 2.22
C GLY A 123 4.59 15.37 3.37
N HIS A 124 4.91 15.00 4.61
CA HIS A 124 4.78 15.90 5.75
C HIS A 124 6.13 16.53 6.13
N GLN A 125 6.10 17.82 6.51
CA GLN A 125 7.16 18.40 7.31
C GLN A 125 7.02 17.83 8.72
N LEU A 126 7.78 16.79 9.02
CA LEU A 126 7.79 16.17 10.34
C LEU A 126 8.63 17.01 11.30
N SER A 127 8.14 17.12 12.54
CA SER A 127 9.00 17.51 13.66
C SER A 127 10.08 16.45 13.88
N ARG A 128 11.15 16.84 14.58
CA ARG A 128 12.25 15.92 14.87
C ARG A 128 11.79 14.68 15.64
N GLU A 129 10.90 14.87 16.61
CA GLU A 129 10.33 13.79 17.39
C GLU A 129 9.53 12.82 16.52
N GLU A 130 8.76 13.34 15.56
CA GLU A 130 7.99 12.53 14.60
C GLU A 130 8.90 11.74 13.64
N GLU A 131 10.01 12.34 13.17
CA GLU A 131 10.99 11.63 12.34
C GLU A 131 11.58 10.41 13.07
N ILE A 132 12.00 10.61 14.33
CA ILE A 132 12.56 9.56 15.18
C ILE A 132 11.52 8.46 15.42
N GLU A 133 10.27 8.84 15.71
CA GLU A 133 9.19 7.87 15.95
C GLU A 133 8.83 7.09 14.68
N CYS A 134 8.79 7.74 13.52
CA CYS A 134 8.61 7.06 12.23
C CYS A 134 9.75 6.06 11.97
N ALA A 135 11.01 6.45 12.20
CA ALA A 135 12.15 5.56 12.03
C ALA A 135 12.08 4.33 12.95
N LYS A 136 11.68 4.50 14.21
CA LYS A 136 11.45 3.38 15.14
C LYS A 136 10.34 2.46 14.67
N ASN A 137 9.24 3.02 14.15
CA ASN A 137 8.11 2.25 13.63
C ASN A 137 8.48 1.45 12.38
N VAL A 138 9.31 2.01 11.49
CA VAL A 138 9.88 1.28 10.34
C VAL A 138 10.69 0.07 10.82
N VAL A 139 11.58 0.25 11.80
CA VAL A 139 12.39 -0.85 12.36
C VAL A 139 11.51 -1.89 13.05
N ALA A 140 10.51 -1.47 13.82
CA ALA A 140 9.57 -2.38 14.49
C ALA A 140 8.77 -3.23 13.47
N PHE A 141 8.28 -2.61 12.40
CA PHE A 141 7.67 -3.29 11.26
C PHE A 141 8.62 -4.34 10.66
N GLN A 142 9.87 -3.94 10.40
CA GLN A 142 10.85 -4.82 9.77
C GLN A 142 11.13 -6.07 10.62
N HIS A 143 11.34 -5.92 11.93
CA HIS A 143 11.56 -7.05 12.84
C HIS A 143 10.34 -7.96 12.94
N TYR A 144 9.14 -7.39 12.99
CA TYR A 144 7.89 -8.17 13.00
C TYR A 144 7.78 -9.02 11.74
N PHE A 145 7.86 -8.40 10.55
CA PHE A 145 7.71 -9.12 9.30
C PHE A 145 8.88 -10.04 8.99
N HIS A 146 10.08 -9.76 9.46
CA HIS A 146 11.19 -10.71 9.40
C HIS A 146 10.84 -12.00 10.15
N GLY A 147 10.25 -11.90 11.35
CA GLY A 147 9.75 -13.07 12.09
C GLY A 147 8.67 -13.84 11.31
N VAL A 148 7.74 -13.13 10.65
CA VAL A 148 6.70 -13.75 9.82
C VAL A 148 7.32 -14.45 8.59
N ILE A 149 8.26 -13.80 7.89
CA ILE A 149 8.98 -14.36 6.74
C ILE A 149 9.72 -15.64 7.15
N GLU A 150 10.48 -15.61 8.26
CA GLU A 150 11.21 -16.77 8.76
C GLU A 150 10.29 -17.91 9.19
N SER A 151 9.10 -17.58 9.71
CA SER A 151 8.06 -18.56 10.00
C SER A 151 7.55 -19.22 8.72
N ARG A 152 7.23 -18.45 7.67
CA ARG A 152 6.74 -18.99 6.38
C ARG A 152 7.79 -19.78 5.62
N ARG A 153 9.08 -19.40 5.72
CA ARG A 153 10.20 -20.22 5.20
C ARG A 153 10.24 -21.62 5.80
N LYS A 154 9.81 -21.79 7.05
CA LYS A 154 9.80 -23.08 7.76
C LYS A 154 8.47 -23.81 7.64
N GLN A 155 7.37 -23.05 7.64
CA GLN A 155 6.00 -23.53 7.63
C GLN A 155 5.17 -22.66 6.68
N PRO A 156 5.21 -22.96 5.36
CA PRO A 156 4.40 -22.29 4.36
C PRO A 156 2.91 -22.29 4.72
N GLN A 157 2.22 -21.19 4.43
CA GLN A 157 0.78 -21.03 4.63
C GLN A 157 0.11 -20.56 3.34
N ASP A 158 -1.22 -20.56 3.31
CA ASP A 158 -1.95 -20.06 2.15
C ASP A 158 -2.11 -18.53 2.20
N ASP A 159 -0.99 -17.79 2.18
CA ASP A 159 -0.95 -16.33 2.30
C ASP A 159 0.06 -15.66 1.36
N LEU A 160 -0.04 -14.33 1.26
CA LEU A 160 0.80 -13.51 0.38
C LEU A 160 2.29 -13.59 0.75
N ILE A 161 2.61 -13.74 2.04
CA ILE A 161 4.00 -13.83 2.48
C ILE A 161 4.63 -15.12 1.98
N THR A 162 3.90 -16.24 2.04
CA THR A 162 4.35 -17.51 1.47
C THR A 162 4.55 -17.41 -0.03
N ASP A 163 3.58 -16.82 -0.75
CA ASP A 163 3.70 -16.61 -2.19
C ASP A 163 4.95 -15.79 -2.56
N LEU A 164 5.30 -14.76 -1.78
CA LEU A 164 6.48 -13.94 -2.00
C LEU A 164 7.79 -14.65 -1.66
N VAL A 165 7.80 -15.43 -0.58
CA VAL A 165 8.97 -16.22 -0.14
C VAL A 165 9.30 -17.32 -1.14
N GLU A 166 8.28 -17.97 -1.70
CA GLU A 166 8.41 -19.06 -2.68
C GLU A 166 8.43 -18.56 -4.14
N ALA A 167 8.36 -17.24 -4.35
CA ALA A 167 8.39 -16.67 -5.69
C ALA A 167 9.74 -16.93 -6.39
N GLU A 168 9.69 -17.69 -7.47
CA GLU A 168 10.86 -17.97 -8.32
C GLU A 168 10.59 -17.54 -9.77
N VAL A 169 11.57 -16.93 -10.45
CA VAL A 169 11.50 -16.64 -11.88
C VAL A 169 12.73 -17.24 -12.55
N ALA A 170 12.57 -17.79 -13.76
CA ALA A 170 13.68 -18.44 -14.46
C ALA A 170 14.87 -17.48 -14.60
N PHE A 171 16.06 -17.98 -14.25
CA PHE A 171 17.32 -17.23 -14.28
C PHE A 171 17.42 -16.07 -13.28
N GLU A 172 16.48 -15.95 -12.34
CA GLU A 172 16.49 -14.95 -11.28
C GLU A 172 16.72 -15.60 -9.92
N ARG A 173 17.42 -14.89 -9.02
CA ARG A 173 17.52 -15.31 -7.62
C ARG A 173 16.23 -15.03 -6.86
N PRO A 174 15.90 -15.83 -5.82
CA PRO A 174 14.82 -15.51 -4.89
C PRO A 174 14.99 -14.12 -4.25
N LEU A 175 13.87 -13.58 -3.75
CA LEU A 175 13.87 -12.34 -3.00
C LEU A 175 14.65 -12.52 -1.68
N ASP A 176 15.59 -11.62 -1.42
CA ASP A 176 16.25 -11.57 -0.12
C ASP A 176 15.36 -10.89 0.94
N THR A 177 15.78 -10.94 2.20
CA THR A 177 14.99 -10.39 3.31
C THR A 177 14.75 -8.89 3.16
N ALA A 178 15.73 -8.11 2.69
CA ALA A 178 15.57 -6.66 2.53
C ALA A 178 14.59 -6.33 1.39
N GLU A 179 14.66 -7.09 0.28
CA GLU A 179 13.72 -6.99 -0.84
C GLU A 179 12.29 -7.37 -0.41
N LEU A 180 12.11 -8.47 0.33
CA LEU A 180 10.81 -8.90 0.85
C LEU A 180 10.19 -7.82 1.76
N LEU A 181 10.95 -7.31 2.73
CA LEU A 181 10.48 -6.28 3.64
C LEU A 181 10.06 -5.00 2.90
N SER A 182 10.87 -4.58 1.92
CA SER A 182 10.58 -3.39 1.10
C SER A 182 9.32 -3.57 0.25
N ILE A 183 9.10 -4.77 -0.30
CA ILE A 183 7.88 -5.11 -1.08
C ILE A 183 6.65 -5.15 -0.17
N ILE A 184 6.74 -5.80 0.99
CA ILE A 184 5.63 -5.88 1.95
C ILE A 184 5.23 -4.48 2.42
N GLN A 185 6.21 -3.61 2.69
CA GLN A 185 5.96 -2.21 3.02
C GLN A 185 5.19 -1.50 1.91
N GLN A 186 5.63 -1.62 0.65
CA GLN A 186 4.94 -0.97 -0.47
C GLN A 186 3.52 -1.51 -0.66
N ILE A 187 3.30 -2.82 -0.50
CA ILE A 187 1.96 -3.42 -0.57
C ILE A 187 1.06 -2.87 0.55
N LEU A 188 1.57 -2.76 1.77
CA LEU A 188 0.82 -2.25 2.91
C LEU A 188 0.38 -0.80 2.68
N VAL A 189 1.27 0.07 2.20
CA VAL A 189 0.93 1.48 1.97
C VAL A 189 0.02 1.64 0.75
N ALA A 190 0.38 1.02 -0.38
CA ALA A 190 -0.30 1.23 -1.65
C ALA A 190 -1.76 0.72 -1.64
N GLY A 191 -2.03 -0.38 -0.93
CA GLY A 191 -3.35 -1.02 -0.88
C GLY A 191 -4.32 -0.42 0.14
N ASN A 192 -3.84 0.39 1.09
CA ASN A 192 -4.66 0.89 2.19
C ASN A 192 -5.33 2.23 1.88
N GLU A 193 -4.54 3.29 1.68
CA GLU A 193 -5.10 4.64 1.57
C GLU A 193 -5.85 4.86 0.26
N THR A 194 -5.34 4.34 -0.86
CA THR A 194 -5.97 4.53 -2.17
C THR A 194 -7.36 3.90 -2.22
N VAL A 195 -7.51 2.71 -1.62
CA VAL A 195 -8.78 1.99 -1.53
C VAL A 195 -9.73 2.69 -0.54
N THR A 196 -9.21 3.15 0.59
CA THR A 196 -9.97 3.96 1.56
C THR A 196 -10.59 5.19 0.89
N SER A 197 -9.79 5.97 0.16
CA SER A 197 -10.25 7.16 -0.55
C SER A 197 -11.25 6.82 -1.65
N ALA A 198 -11.02 5.77 -2.43
CA ALA A 198 -11.98 5.32 -3.45
C ALA A 198 -13.36 4.97 -2.85
N ILE A 199 -13.38 4.22 -1.74
CA ILE A 199 -14.63 3.83 -1.07
C ILE A 199 -15.34 5.05 -0.48
N ALA A 200 -14.60 5.92 0.22
CA ALA A 200 -15.15 7.13 0.82
C ALA A 200 -15.70 8.10 -0.24
N GLY A 201 -14.92 8.37 -1.29
CA GLY A 201 -15.31 9.20 -2.43
C GLY A 201 -16.52 8.63 -3.17
N GLY A 202 -16.56 7.31 -3.38
CA GLY A 202 -17.69 6.64 -4.01
C GLY A 202 -18.99 6.79 -3.22
N MET A 203 -18.94 6.59 -1.90
CA MET A 203 -20.10 6.82 -1.05
C MET A 203 -20.54 8.30 -1.08
N LEU A 204 -19.59 9.24 -1.03
CA LEU A 204 -19.88 10.66 -1.13
C LEU A 204 -20.56 11.01 -2.47
N PHE A 205 -20.12 10.44 -3.58
CA PHE A 205 -20.75 10.64 -4.89
C PHE A 205 -22.16 10.09 -4.92
N LEU A 206 -22.41 8.89 -4.38
CA LEU A 206 -23.76 8.33 -4.29
C LEU A 206 -24.70 9.21 -3.45
N VAL A 207 -24.25 9.66 -2.27
CA VAL A 207 -25.03 10.53 -1.38
C VAL A 207 -25.35 11.88 -2.05
N LYS A 208 -24.41 12.44 -2.82
CA LYS A 208 -24.61 13.70 -3.54
C LYS A 208 -25.44 13.58 -4.82
N ASN A 209 -25.63 12.36 -5.34
CA ASN A 209 -26.38 12.09 -6.58
C ASN A 209 -27.44 11.00 -6.35
N PRO A 210 -28.55 11.31 -5.63
CA PRO A 210 -29.53 10.32 -5.21
C PRO A 210 -30.21 9.55 -6.35
N GLU A 211 -30.31 10.14 -7.54
CA GLU A 211 -30.80 9.47 -8.74
C GLU A 211 -29.87 8.35 -9.22
N GLN A 212 -28.55 8.55 -9.13
CA GLN A 212 -27.56 7.52 -9.43
C GLN A 212 -27.59 6.42 -8.38
N MET A 213 -27.72 6.79 -7.10
CA MET A 213 -27.88 5.83 -6.01
C MET A 213 -29.10 4.93 -6.21
N LYS A 214 -30.26 5.50 -6.57
CA LYS A 214 -31.47 4.73 -6.87
C LYS A 214 -31.30 3.80 -8.08
N LEU A 215 -30.55 4.24 -9.09
CA LEU A 215 -30.28 3.44 -10.28
C LEU A 215 -29.45 2.19 -9.94
N VAL A 216 -28.37 2.36 -9.17
CA VAL A 216 -27.53 1.24 -8.71
C VAL A 216 -28.29 0.32 -7.75
N GLN A 217 -29.10 0.87 -6.83
CA GLN A 217 -29.93 0.08 -5.91
C GLN A 217 -30.99 -0.78 -6.63
N LYS A 218 -31.45 -0.34 -7.80
CA LYS A 218 -32.45 -1.07 -8.59
C LYS A 218 -31.82 -2.20 -9.41
N ASP A 219 -30.58 -2.03 -9.87
CA ASP A 219 -29.87 -2.98 -10.71
C ASP A 219 -28.37 -2.97 -10.42
N PHE A 220 -27.90 -4.00 -9.73
CA PHE A 220 -26.49 -4.14 -9.33
C PHE A 220 -25.54 -4.43 -10.51
N SER A 221 -26.04 -4.68 -11.73
CA SER A 221 -25.18 -4.73 -12.92
C SER A 221 -24.45 -3.40 -13.18
N HIS A 222 -24.94 -2.29 -12.62
CA HIS A 222 -24.28 -0.99 -12.69
C HIS A 222 -23.08 -0.82 -11.76
N ILE A 223 -22.83 -1.72 -10.79
CA ILE A 223 -21.74 -1.59 -9.82
C ILE A 223 -20.38 -1.49 -10.52
N GLY A 224 -20.12 -2.30 -11.55
CA GLY A 224 -18.85 -2.23 -12.27
C GLY A 224 -18.59 -0.85 -12.89
N ASN A 225 -19.61 -0.26 -13.52
CA ASN A 225 -19.50 1.08 -14.10
C ASN A 225 -19.39 2.17 -13.03
N LEU A 226 -20.09 2.01 -11.89
CA LEU A 226 -19.94 2.90 -10.75
C LEU A 226 -18.48 2.91 -10.26
N VAL A 227 -17.86 1.74 -10.08
CA VAL A 227 -16.47 1.64 -9.61
C VAL A 227 -15.52 2.40 -10.55
N GLU A 228 -15.64 2.19 -11.86
CA GLU A 228 -14.80 2.92 -12.85
C GLU A 228 -15.01 4.44 -12.77
N GLU A 229 -16.25 4.90 -12.61
CA GLU A 229 -16.56 6.33 -12.51
C GLU A 229 -16.06 6.95 -11.20
N VAL A 230 -16.12 6.20 -10.09
CA VAL A 230 -15.52 6.59 -8.81
C VAL A 230 -14.01 6.73 -8.96
N LEU A 231 -13.32 5.75 -9.57
CA LEU A 231 -11.89 5.81 -9.80
C LEU A 231 -11.50 7.01 -10.68
N ARG A 232 -12.32 7.33 -11.70
CA ARG A 232 -12.11 8.50 -12.57
C ARG A 232 -12.26 9.81 -11.81
N MET A 233 -13.30 9.94 -10.99
CA MET A 233 -13.65 11.19 -10.33
C MET A 233 -12.85 11.46 -9.05
N GLU A 234 -12.68 10.43 -8.21
CA GLU A 234 -11.91 10.54 -6.98
C GLU A 234 -10.41 10.58 -7.27
N SER A 235 -9.94 9.78 -8.25
CA SER A 235 -8.52 9.63 -8.58
C SER A 235 -7.64 9.55 -7.31
N PRO A 236 -7.78 8.48 -6.49
CA PRO A 236 -7.15 8.40 -5.16
C PRO A 236 -5.64 8.66 -5.13
N THR A 237 -4.95 8.40 -6.25
CA THR A 237 -3.57 8.83 -6.47
C THR A 237 -3.56 10.04 -7.40
N ALA A 238 -3.44 11.24 -6.83
CA ALA A 238 -3.45 12.50 -7.59
C ALA A 238 -2.25 12.67 -8.54
N GLY A 239 -1.15 11.95 -8.29
CA GLY A 239 0.03 11.99 -9.14
C GLY A 239 1.14 11.07 -8.63
N MET A 240 2.17 10.89 -9.44
CA MET A 240 3.37 10.14 -9.07
C MET A 240 4.61 10.86 -9.57
N TRP A 241 5.68 10.83 -8.79
CA TRP A 241 6.93 11.51 -9.15
C TRP A 241 7.75 10.73 -10.17
N ARG A 242 8.51 11.48 -10.96
CA ARG A 242 9.57 10.96 -11.83
C ARG A 242 10.76 11.91 -11.80
N VAL A 243 11.97 11.36 -11.83
CA VAL A 243 13.21 12.14 -11.91
C VAL A 243 13.64 12.26 -13.37
N VAL A 244 13.85 13.50 -13.83
CA VAL A 244 14.40 13.75 -15.17
C VAL A 244 15.89 13.40 -15.17
N THR A 245 16.28 12.40 -15.95
CA THR A 245 17.66 11.84 -15.97
C THR A 245 18.56 12.49 -17.03
N GLN A 246 17.97 13.22 -17.97
CA GLN A 246 18.66 13.94 -19.04
C GLN A 246 17.80 15.12 -19.52
N ASP A 247 18.44 16.19 -19.96
CA ASP A 247 17.78 17.35 -20.57
C ASP A 247 16.79 16.89 -21.66
N THR A 248 15.54 17.34 -21.54
CA THR A 248 14.48 16.94 -22.47
C THR A 248 13.36 17.97 -22.53
N LYS A 249 12.48 17.83 -23.52
CA LYS A 249 11.26 18.63 -23.65
C LYS A 249 10.05 17.73 -23.41
N LEU A 250 9.25 18.07 -22.41
CA LEU A 250 7.95 17.46 -22.11
C LEU A 250 6.98 18.63 -21.96
N GLY A 251 5.98 18.78 -22.83
CA GLY A 251 5.18 20.02 -22.90
C GLY A 251 6.05 21.26 -23.19
N GLU A 252 5.86 22.35 -22.44
CA GLU A 252 6.73 23.53 -22.45
C GLU A 252 7.92 23.32 -21.47
N ALA A 253 9.09 22.97 -22.03
CA ALA A 253 10.43 22.75 -21.44
C ALA A 253 10.60 22.61 -19.90
N PHE A 254 11.18 21.48 -19.45
CA PHE A 254 11.66 21.28 -18.08
C PHE A 254 13.20 21.34 -18.01
N PRO A 255 13.81 22.29 -17.29
CA PRO A 255 15.25 22.29 -17.06
C PRO A 255 15.63 21.13 -16.12
N THR A 256 16.83 20.56 -16.30
CA THR A 256 17.36 19.56 -15.36
C THR A 256 17.79 20.19 -14.05
N SER A 257 17.64 19.45 -12.95
CA SER A 257 18.15 19.80 -11.62
C SER A 257 19.67 19.60 -11.50
N LYS A 258 20.46 20.25 -12.36
CA LYS A 258 21.90 20.41 -12.13
C LYS A 258 22.16 21.73 -11.43
#